data_AF-A0A4Q5TQ19-F1
#
_entry.id   AF-A0A4Q5TQ19-F1
#
_cell.length_a   1.000
_cell.length_b   1.000
_cell.length_c   1.000
_cell.angle_alpha   90.00
_cell.angle_beta   90.00
_cell.angle_gamma   90.00
#
_symmetry.space_group_name_H-M   'P 1'
#
loop_
_entity.id
_entity.type
_entity.pdbx_description
1 polymer ?
#
loop_
_entity_poly.entity_id
_entity_poly.type
_entity_poly.pdbx_seq_one_letter_code
_entity_poly.pdbx_strand_id
1 'polypeptide(L)' 'MKLTLYQVDAFSDKLFSGNPAAVVPLEQWLDESLMQQLAMENNLA' A
#
# COMPACT_ATOMS: atom_id res chain seq x y z
N MET A 1 1.60 16.75 -2.38
CA MET A 1 1.65 15.99 -1.11
C MET A 1 2.71 14.90 -1.25
N LYS A 2 3.43 14.55 -0.18
CA LYS A 2 4.37 13.42 -0.19
C LYS A 2 3.91 12.41 0.87
N LEU A 3 3.61 11.18 0.45
CA LEU A 3 3.20 10.08 1.33
C LEU A 3 4.34 9.06 1.39
N THR A 4 4.59 8.51 2.58
CA THR A 4 5.53 7.40 2.73
C THR A 4 4.79 6.09 2.48
N LEU A 5 5.26 5.32 1.50
CA LEU A 5 4.74 4.00 1.18
C LEU A 5 5.71 2.92 1.66
N TYR A 6 5.16 1.94 2.37
CA TYR A 6 5.85 0.70 2.70
C TYR A 6 5.22 -0.41 1.87
N GLN A 7 6.04 -1.18 1.17
CA GLN A 7 5.61 -2.42 0.55
C GLN A 7 6.02 -3.59 1.46
N VAL A 8 5.06 -4.45 1.77
CA VAL A 8 5.26 -5.62 2.64
C VAL A 8 4.77 -6.87 1.93
N ASP A 9 5.43 -7.98 2.22
CA ASP A 9 5.05 -9.31 1.77
C ASP A 9 4.30 -10.01 2.93
N ALA A 10 2.97 -9.90 2.94
CA ALA A 10 2.14 -10.47 4.00
C ALA A 10 2.15 -12.01 3.94
N PHE A 11 2.02 -12.64 5.10
CA PHE A 11 2.03 -14.11 5.24
C PHE A 11 3.34 -14.79 4.81
N SER A 12 4.46 -14.05 4.83
CA SER A 12 5.79 -14.56 4.49
C SER A 12 6.86 -14.03 5.44
N ASP A 13 7.90 -14.82 5.67
CA ASP A 13 9.15 -14.43 6.33
C ASP A 13 10.31 -14.18 5.34
N LYS A 14 10.02 -14.29 4.03
CA LYS A 14 10.96 -14.12 2.92
C LYS A 14 10.43 -13.10 1.92
N LEU A 15 11.34 -12.33 1.34
CA LEU A 15 11.02 -11.41 0.24
C LEU A 15 10.53 -12.18 -1.00
N PHE A 16 9.64 -11.54 -1.76
CA PHE A 16 9.04 -12.07 -2.99
C PHE A 16 8.22 -13.34 -2.79
N SER A 17 7.60 -13.49 -1.63
CA SER A 17 6.71 -14.61 -1.30
C SER A 17 5.53 -14.13 -0.46
N GLY A 18 4.45 -14.90 -0.41
CA GLY A 18 3.22 -14.46 0.27
C GLY A 18 2.38 -13.50 -0.60
N ASN A 19 1.72 -12.54 0.04
CA ASN A 19 0.81 -11.60 -0.60
C ASN A 19 1.36 -10.16 -0.51
N PRO A 20 1.74 -9.52 -1.62
CA PRO A 20 2.27 -8.17 -1.60
C PRO A 20 1.19 -7.14 -1.23
N ALA A 21 1.50 -6.23 -0.32
CA ALA A 21 0.60 -5.16 0.09
C ALA A 21 1.34 -3.82 0.21
N ALA A 22 0.65 -2.75 -0.18
CA ALA A 22 1.10 -1.38 0.01
C ALA A 22 0.43 -0.79 1.26
N VAL A 23 1.25 -0.21 2.14
CA VAL A 23 0.79 0.41 3.38
C VAL A 23 1.26 1.86 3.40
N VAL A 24 0.32 2.78 3.52
CA VAL A 24 0.58 4.20 3.71
C VAL A 24 0.04 4.60 5.09
N PRO A 25 0.90 4.79 6.10
CA PRO A 25 0.48 5.31 7.40
C PRO A 25 -0.02 6.75 7.25
N LEU A 26 -1.22 7.01 7.76
CA LEU A 26 -1.89 8.30 7.67
C LEU A 26 -2.21 8.84 9.06
N GLU A 27 -1.93 10.12 9.31
CA GLU A 27 -2.36 10.82 10.54
C GLU A 27 -3.86 11.17 10.48
N GLN A 28 -4.39 11.35 9.27
CA GLN A 28 -5.78 11.63 8.98
C GLN A 28 -6.18 10.94 7.68
N TRP A 29 -7.46 10.58 7.57
CA TRP A 29 -7.98 9.93 6.36
C TRP A 29 -7.84 10.82 5.13
N LEU A 30 -7.49 10.18 4.01
CA LEU A 30 -7.57 10.80 2.68
C LEU A 30 -8.99 10.62 2.14
N ASP A 31 -9.32 11.40 1.12
CA ASP A 31 -10.56 11.20 0.37
C ASP A 31 -10.59 9.79 -0.24
N GLU A 32 -11.75 9.14 -0.22
CA GLU A 32 -11.92 7.78 -0.72
C GLU A 32 -11.51 7.62 -2.19
N SER A 33 -11.81 8.62 -3.03
CA SER A 33 -11.43 8.63 -4.44
C SER A 33 -9.91 8.65 -4.61
N LEU A 34 -9.20 9.41 -3.77
CA LEU A 34 -7.75 9.46 -3.77
C LEU A 34 -7.17 8.14 -3.27
N MET A 35 -7.73 7.54 -2.22
CA MET A 35 -7.30 6.21 -1.76
C MET A 35 -7.46 5.14 -2.85
N GLN A 36 -8.57 5.16 -3.58
CA GLN A 36 -8.80 4.26 -4.70
C GLN A 36 -7.80 4.48 -5.85
N GLN A 37 -7.51 5.74 -6.20
CA GLN A 37 -6.51 6.08 -7.21
C GLN A 37 -5.11 5.60 -6.81
N LEU A 38 -4.72 5.78 -5.55
CA LEU A 38 -3.44 5.29 -5.03
C LEU A 38 -3.35 3.76 -5.10
N ALA A 39 -4.42 3.05 -4.75
CA ALA A 39 -4.45 1.59 -4.86
C ALA A 39 -4.29 1.13 -6.33
N MET A 40 -4.96 1.80 -7.27
CA MET A 40 -4.83 1.52 -8.71
C MET A 40 -3.43 1.84 -9.25
N GLU A 41 -2.81 2.93 -8.80
CA GLU A 41 -1.46 3.32 -9.22
C GLU A 41 -0.40 2.30 -8.76
N ASN A 42 -0.54 1.77 -7.54
CA ASN A 42 0.40 0.77 -7.02
C ASN A 42 0.18 -0.63 -7.62
N ASN A 43 -1.03 -0.92 -8.13
CA ASN A 43 -1.36 -2.11 -8.91
C ASN A 43 -0.81 -3.43 -8.32
N LEU A 44 -0.98 -3.62 -7.01
CA LEU A 44 -0.64 -4.87 -6.33
C LEU A 44 -1.79 -5.87 -6.51
N ALA A 45 -1.42 -7.13 -6.77
CA ALA A 45 -2.33 -8.23 -7.10
C ALA A 45 -2.30 -9.32 -6.03
#